data_AF-A0A2D4YWN7-F1
#
_entry.id   AF-A0A2D4YWN7-F1
#
_cell.length_a   1.000
_cell.length_b   1.000
_cell.length_c   1.000
_cell.angle_alpha   90.00
_cell.angle_beta   90.00
_cell.angle_gamma   90.00
#
_symmetry.space_group_name_H-M   'P 1'
#
loop_
_entity.id
_entity.type
_entity.pdbx_description
1 polymer ?
#
loop_
_entity_poly.entity_id
_entity_poly.type
_entity_poly.pdbx_seq_one_letter_code
_entity_poly.pdbx_strand_id
1 'polypeptide(L)' 'MKAMEKDHPIFIESIRYIRSVLGETGLDPLQQQVLERLVHSSGDLSLGSLLRFSPLACETGLEAL' A
#
# COMPACT_ATOMS: atom_id res chain seq x y z
N MET A 1 5.11 13.03 -4.91
CA MET A 1 3.98 12.25 -5.46
C MET A 1 3.90 12.40 -6.98
N LYS A 2 4.92 11.94 -7.73
CA LYS A 2 5.02 12.19 -9.19
C LYS A 2 4.77 10.94 -10.07
N ALA A 3 4.47 9.80 -9.47
CA ALA A 3 4.35 8.51 -10.18
C ALA A 3 2.91 8.16 -10.64
N MET A 4 1.87 8.75 -10.04
CA MET A 4 0.47 8.39 -10.36
C MET A 4 -0.03 8.92 -11.72
N GLU A 5 0.68 9.84 -12.38
CA GLU A 5 0.23 10.43 -13.66
C GLU A 5 0.22 9.43 -14.84
N LYS A 6 0.80 8.23 -14.68
CA LYS A 6 0.84 7.18 -15.72
C LYS A 6 0.08 5.91 -15.37
N ASP A 7 -0.55 5.83 -14.20
CA ASP A 7 -1.24 4.62 -13.79
C ASP A 7 -2.60 4.48 -14.47
N HIS A 8 -3.01 3.24 -14.74
CA HIS A 8 -4.29 2.95 -15.36
C HIS A 8 -5.45 3.49 -14.49
N PRO A 9 -6.51 4.10 -15.06
CA PRO A 9 -7.59 4.70 -14.27
C PRO A 9 -8.24 3.75 -13.25
N ILE A 10 -8.39 2.47 -13.61
CA ILE A 10 -8.89 1.42 -12.70
C ILE A 10 -7.98 1.24 -11.48
N PHE A 11 -6.66 1.30 -11.66
CA PHE A 11 -5.73 1.19 -10.55
C PHE A 11 -5.88 2.37 -9.59
N ILE A 12 -5.94 3.59 -10.14
CA ILE A 12 -6.13 4.82 -9.34
C ILE A 12 -7.44 4.75 -8.54
N GLU A 13 -8.53 4.30 -9.16
CA GLU A 13 -9.81 4.12 -8.48
C GLU A 13 -9.75 3.06 -7.39
N SER A 14 -9.13 1.92 -7.68
CA SER A 14 -8.97 0.83 -6.72
C SER A 14 -8.19 1.30 -5.48
N ILE A 15 -7.08 2.02 -5.65
CA ILE A 15 -6.29 2.54 -4.52
C ILE A 15 -7.09 3.58 -3.73
N ARG A 16 -7.86 4.45 -4.39
CA ARG A 16 -8.73 5.40 -3.70
C ARG A 16 -9.77 4.69 -2.83
N TYR A 17 -10.43 3.68 -3.38
CA TYR A 17 -11.40 2.87 -2.66
C TYR A 17 -10.75 2.15 -1.47
N ILE A 18 -9.61 1.48 -1.69
CA ILE A 18 -8.87 0.78 -0.62
C ILE A 18 -8.53 1.74 0.53
N ARG A 19 -8.02 2.94 0.23
CA ARG A 19 -7.73 3.97 1.25
C ARG A 19 -8.96 4.38 2.03
N SER A 20 -10.11 4.56 1.37
CA SER A 20 -11.35 4.93 2.06
C SER A 20 -11.86 3.85 3.02
N VAL A 21 -11.58 2.57 2.75
CA VAL A 21 -12.01 1.47 3.60
C VAL A 21 -11.01 1.21 4.74
N LEU A 22 -9.71 1.32 4.46
CA LEU A 22 -8.66 1.12 5.48
C LEU A 22 -8.63 2.25 6.52
N GLY A 23 -9.00 3.47 6.14
CA GLY A 23 -8.92 4.64 7.02
C GLY A 23 -7.47 4.98 7.40
N GLU A 24 -7.29 5.52 8.61
CA GLU A 24 -5.96 5.83 9.14
C GLU A 24 -5.28 4.57 9.71
N THR A 25 -4.17 4.16 9.09
CA THR A 25 -3.46 2.92 9.44
C THR A 25 -2.30 3.14 10.42
N GLY A 26 -1.81 4.38 10.56
CA GLY A 26 -0.61 4.70 11.33
C GLY A 26 0.71 4.22 10.69
N LEU A 27 0.67 3.68 9.47
CA LEU A 27 1.85 3.22 8.73
C LEU A 27 2.60 4.42 8.12
N ASP A 28 3.92 4.27 7.99
CA ASP A 28 4.71 5.23 7.20
C ASP A 28 4.34 5.16 5.70
N PRO A 29 4.76 6.16 4.89
CA PRO A 29 4.36 6.22 3.48
C PRO A 29 4.81 5.02 2.62
N LEU A 30 5.88 4.32 2.97
CA LEU A 30 6.37 3.18 2.21
C LEU A 30 5.63 1.90 2.62
N GLN A 31 5.43 1.69 3.92
CA GLN A 31 4.62 0.60 4.45
C GLN A 31 3.16 0.69 3.97
N GLN A 32 2.58 1.89 3.97
CA GLN A 32 1.24 2.13 3.45
C GLN A 32 1.12 1.73 1.98
N GLN A 33 2.12 2.07 1.17
CA GLN A 33 2.18 1.70 -0.24
C GLN A 33 2.29 0.18 -0.47
N VAL A 34 2.96 -0.54 0.43
CA VAL A 34 3.03 -2.00 0.40
C VAL A 34 1.66 -2.59 0.75
N LEU A 35 1.03 -2.13 1.84
CA LEU A 35 -0.30 -2.59 2.23
C LEU A 35 -1.33 -2.38 1.11
N GLU A 36 -1.37 -1.19 0.50
CA GLU A 36 -2.29 -0.87 -0.59
C GLU A 36 -2.13 -1.82 -1.79
N ARG A 37 -0.89 -2.17 -2.15
CA ARG A 37 -0.61 -3.10 -3.26
C ARG A 37 -0.92 -4.55 -2.90
N LEU A 38 -0.72 -4.95 -1.65
CA LEU A 38 -1.13 -6.27 -1.15
C LEU A 38 -2.65 -6.42 -1.20
N VAL A 39 -3.40 -5.43 -0.71
CA VAL A 39 -4.87 -5.43 -0.77
C VAL A 39 -5.35 -5.38 -2.23
N HIS A 40 -4.75 -4.55 -3.08
CA HIS A 40 -5.13 -4.45 -4.49
C HIS A 40 -4.97 -5.78 -5.24
N SER A 41 -3.85 -6.48 -5.02
CA SER A 41 -3.55 -7.75 -5.71
C SER A 41 -4.32 -8.94 -5.15
N SER A 42 -4.67 -8.93 -3.87
CA SER A 42 -5.40 -10.03 -3.21
C SER A 42 -6.91 -9.84 -3.15
N GLY A 43 -7.39 -8.60 -3.16
CA GLY A 43 -8.78 -8.25 -2.84
C GLY A 43 -9.12 -8.33 -1.35
N ASP A 44 -8.15 -8.62 -0.47
CA ASP A 44 -8.40 -8.87 0.96
C ASP A 44 -8.09 -7.64 1.83
N LEU A 45 -9.14 -6.97 2.28
CA LEU A 45 -9.06 -5.80 3.17
C LEU A 45 -8.62 -6.15 4.60
N SER A 46 -8.75 -7.43 5.02
CA SER A 46 -8.40 -7.86 6.38
C SER A 46 -6.90 -7.74 6.66
N LEU A 47 -6.07 -7.73 5.59
CA LEU A 47 -4.62 -7.58 5.65
C LEU A 47 -4.17 -6.32 6.40
N GLY A 48 -4.97 -5.25 6.42
CA GLY A 48 -4.66 -4.05 7.18
C GLY A 48 -4.43 -4.31 8.68
N SER A 49 -5.12 -5.30 9.25
CA SER A 49 -4.97 -5.68 10.66
C SER A 49 -3.92 -6.78 10.91
N LEU A 50 -3.53 -7.50 9.86
CA LEU A 50 -2.67 -8.69 9.95
C LEU A 50 -1.22 -8.39 9.57
N LEU A 51 -0.98 -7.40 8.71
CA LEU A 51 0.34 -7.06 8.21
C LEU A 51 1.25 -6.57 9.35
N ARG A 52 2.49 -7.05 9.37
CA ARG A 52 3.52 -6.66 10.33
C ARG A 52 4.80 -6.39 9.56
N PHE A 53 5.52 -5.36 10.00
CA PHE A 53 6.82 -5.00 9.46
C PHE A 53 7.85 -5.13 10.58
N SER A 54 9.00 -5.75 10.27
CA SER A 54 10.18 -5.52 11.11
C SER A 54 10.68 -4.09 10.90
N PRO A 55 11.42 -3.50 11.85
CA PRO A 55 12.04 -2.20 11.64
C PRO A 55 12.82 -2.16 10.32
N LEU A 56 12.64 -1.07 9.56
CA LEU A 56 13.32 -0.80 8.28
C LEU A 56 13.06 -1.82 7.15
N ALA A 57 12.07 -2.71 7.28
CA ALA A 57 11.84 -3.79 6.32
C ALA A 57 11.63 -3.29 4.88
N CYS A 58 10.86 -2.21 4.72
CA CYS A 58 10.53 -1.69 3.41
C CYS A 58 11.69 -0.93 2.78
N GLU A 59 12.41 -0.14 3.57
CA GLU A 59 13.59 0.62 3.14
C GLU A 59 14.71 -0.31 2.69
N THR A 60 15.07 -1.29 3.53
CA THR A 60 16.08 -2.30 3.16
C THR A 60 15.65 -3.10 1.94
N GLY A 61 14.35 -3.41 1.81
CA GLY A 61 13.82 -4.08 0.62
C GLY A 61 13.98 -3.24 -0.64
N LEU A 62 13.74 -1.93 -0.56
CA LEU A 62 13.88 -1.02 -1.70
C LEU A 62 15.35 -0.79 -2.09
N GLU A 63 16.24 -0.68 -1.12
CA GLU A 63 17.69 -0.51 -1.34
C GLU A 63 18.33 -1.70 -2.08
N ALA A 64 17.74 -2.90 -1.98
CA ALA A 64 18.25 -4.12 -2.58
C ALA A 64 17.79 -4.36 -4.03
N LEU A 65 16.89 -3.53 -4.57
CA LEU A 65 16.33 -3.64 -5.94
C LEU A 65 17.08 -2.77 -6.94
#